data_AF-A0A835X6M1-F1
#
_entry.id   AF-A0A835X6M1-F1
#
_cell.length_a   1.000
_cell.length_b   1.000
_cell.length_c   1.000
_cell.angle_alpha   90.00
_cell.angle_beta   90.00
_cell.angle_gamma   90.00
#
_symmetry.space_group_name_H-M   'P 1'
#
loop_
_entity.id
_entity.type
_entity.pdbx_description
1 polymer ?
#
loop_
_entity_poly.entity_id
_entity_poly.type
_entity_poly.pdbx_seq_one_letter_code
_entity_poly.pdbx_strand_id
1 'polypeptide(L)'
;MSQKEIAESLTLLEKNWDIDPVLKDFELGKISDVADYPVKVKNVMFHIPFLLKEKKYVLWKCYWPDCHNCCDRQGRLPLTSDDLITIGEGMKYQKTSDFIKNETLTITWSEAGSTGQSTTMTTINLKRKKDETPEDDGTHISCRFLDEEGGCSIHPSRPGVCYLYPFSTWLESEKGNARVHASFQFTGDCPGFYLEDTIDPMKEILDEYSDIVYDYNMKSNRTLREGFGSVNF
;
A
#
# COMPACT_ATOMS: atom_id res chain seq x y z
N MET A 1 -5.27 -5.33 9.14
CA MET A 1 -6.73 -5.47 9.30
C MET A 1 -7.07 -6.74 10.03
N SER A 2 -8.20 -6.75 10.73
CA SER A 2 -8.77 -7.96 11.31
C SER A 2 -9.38 -8.86 10.23
N GLN A 3 -9.49 -10.16 10.51
CA GLN A 3 -10.15 -11.11 9.61
C GLN A 3 -11.62 -10.76 9.32
N LYS A 4 -12.29 -10.09 10.27
CA LYS A 4 -13.66 -9.60 10.08
C LYS A 4 -13.73 -8.50 9.02
N GLU A 5 -12.82 -7.54 9.06
CA GLU A 5 -12.78 -6.43 8.09
C GLU A 5 -12.43 -6.92 6.67
N ILE A 6 -11.53 -7.91 6.55
CA ILE A 6 -11.22 -8.54 5.27
C ILE A 6 -12.47 -9.24 4.71
N ALA A 7 -13.20 -9.99 5.53
CA ALA A 7 -14.44 -10.67 5.11
C ALA A 7 -15.54 -9.69 4.66
N GLU A 8 -15.71 -8.58 5.37
CA GLU A 8 -16.64 -7.52 5.00
C GLU A 8 -16.24 -6.86 3.67
N SER A 9 -14.94 -6.60 3.48
CA SER A 9 -14.41 -6.01 2.24
C SER A 9 -14.58 -6.94 1.04
N LEU A 10 -14.28 -8.23 1.18
CA LEU A 10 -14.54 -9.24 0.16
C LEU A 10 -16.02 -9.33 -0.21
N THR A 11 -16.92 -9.30 0.78
CA THR A 11 -18.38 -9.32 0.55
C THR A 11 -18.85 -8.11 -0.26
N LEU A 12 -18.22 -6.94 -0.06
CA LEU A 12 -18.50 -5.74 -0.85
C LEU A 12 -17.92 -5.86 -2.27
N LEU A 13 -16.70 -6.36 -2.38
CA LEU A 13 -16.01 -6.54 -3.65
C LEU A 13 -16.78 -7.48 -4.60
N GLU A 14 -17.29 -8.59 -4.07
CA GLU A 14 -18.07 -9.61 -4.78
C GLU A 14 -19.38 -9.09 -5.40
N LYS A 15 -19.83 -7.88 -5.02
CA LYS A 15 -21.02 -7.27 -5.65
C LYS A 15 -20.78 -6.88 -7.11
N ASN A 16 -19.54 -6.55 -7.44
CA ASN A 16 -19.17 -6.00 -8.75
C ASN A 16 -18.11 -6.84 -9.46
N TRP A 17 -17.43 -7.73 -8.74
CA TRP A 17 -16.31 -8.52 -9.25
C TRP A 17 -16.51 -10.00 -8.95
N ASP A 18 -16.19 -10.85 -9.92
CA ASP A 18 -16.12 -12.30 -9.70
C ASP A 18 -14.77 -12.63 -9.06
N ILE A 19 -14.79 -13.19 -7.85
CA ILE A 19 -13.61 -13.49 -7.06
C ILE A 19 -13.44 -15.00 -7.00
N ASP A 20 -12.25 -15.48 -7.36
CA ASP A 20 -11.92 -16.91 -7.28
C ASP A 20 -12.13 -17.41 -5.83
N PRO A 21 -12.95 -18.46 -5.60
CA PRO A 21 -13.20 -18.99 -4.26
C PRO A 21 -11.94 -19.39 -3.50
N VAL A 22 -10.90 -19.87 -4.19
CA VAL A 22 -9.62 -20.23 -3.58
C VAL A 22 -8.90 -18.98 -3.09
N LEU A 23 -8.89 -17.90 -3.87
CA LEU A 23 -8.31 -16.62 -3.45
C LEU A 23 -9.06 -16.03 -2.27
N LYS A 24 -10.39 -16.08 -2.29
CA LYS A 24 -11.23 -15.67 -1.16
C LYS A 24 -10.85 -16.43 0.11
N ASP A 25 -10.74 -17.75 0.04
CA ASP A 25 -10.38 -18.57 1.20
C ASP A 25 -8.93 -18.33 1.65
N PHE A 26 -8.02 -18.04 0.72
CA PHE A 26 -6.65 -17.62 1.02
C PHE A 26 -6.61 -16.29 1.79
N GLU A 27 -7.29 -15.24 1.29
CA GLU A 27 -7.32 -13.93 1.96
C GLU A 27 -7.99 -13.98 3.34
N LEU A 28 -8.98 -14.88 3.51
CA LEU A 28 -9.62 -15.16 4.79
C LEU A 28 -8.78 -16.05 5.73
N GLY A 29 -7.54 -16.39 5.36
CA GLY A 29 -6.62 -17.19 6.17
C GLY A 29 -7.07 -18.65 6.36
N LYS A 30 -7.97 -19.17 5.52
CA LYS A 30 -8.43 -20.56 5.58
C LYS A 30 -7.47 -21.53 4.88
N ILE A 31 -6.64 -21.01 3.98
CA ILE A 31 -5.55 -21.77 3.34
C ILE A 31 -4.27 -21.56 4.17
N SER A 32 -3.78 -22.63 4.78
CA SER A 32 -2.60 -22.60 5.65
C SER A 32 -1.32 -23.12 4.98
N ASP A 33 -1.45 -23.83 3.86
CA ASP A 33 -0.33 -24.39 3.10
C ASP A 33 0.17 -23.42 2.02
N VAL A 34 0.77 -22.33 2.49
CA VAL A 34 1.30 -21.25 1.66
C VAL A 34 2.82 -21.21 1.80
N ALA A 35 3.54 -21.25 0.69
CA ALA A 35 4.97 -21.02 0.63
C ALA A 35 5.28 -19.59 0.20
N ASP A 36 6.34 -19.01 0.75
CA ASP A 36 6.92 -17.75 0.26
C ASP A 36 7.87 -18.04 -0.90
N TYR A 37 7.65 -17.38 -2.03
CA TYR A 37 8.50 -17.46 -3.21
C TYR A 37 9.24 -16.12 -3.43
N PRO A 38 10.48 -15.98 -2.90
CA PRO A 38 11.24 -14.75 -3.03
C PRO A 38 11.80 -14.59 -4.45
N VAL A 39 11.50 -13.44 -5.08
CA VAL A 39 11.99 -13.04 -6.40
C VAL A 39 12.74 -11.72 -6.26
N LYS A 40 14.05 -11.76 -6.54
CA LYS A 40 14.85 -10.54 -6.58
C LYS A 40 14.74 -9.87 -7.94
N VAL A 41 14.28 -8.63 -7.96
CA VAL A 41 14.26 -7.76 -9.13
C VAL A 41 14.94 -6.44 -8.78
N LYS A 42 16.02 -6.11 -9.50
CA LYS A 42 16.91 -4.97 -9.19
C LYS A 42 17.30 -4.95 -7.70
N ASN A 43 16.85 -3.93 -6.97
CA ASN A 43 17.17 -3.69 -5.56
C ASN A 43 16.09 -4.17 -4.58
N VAL A 44 14.99 -4.76 -5.07
CA VAL A 44 13.85 -5.19 -4.27
C VAL A 44 13.76 -6.71 -4.24
N MET A 45 13.47 -7.26 -3.06
CA MET A 45 13.06 -8.65 -2.89
C MET A 45 11.53 -8.72 -2.79
N PHE A 46 10.89 -9.31 -3.79
CA PHE A 46 9.44 -9.54 -3.79
C PHE A 46 9.13 -10.91 -3.21
N HIS A 47 8.17 -10.96 -2.29
CA HIS A 47 7.69 -12.17 -1.63
C HIS A 47 6.34 -12.55 -2.25
N ILE A 48 6.34 -13.51 -3.18
CA ILE A 48 5.13 -13.91 -3.91
C ILE A 48 4.54 -15.17 -3.25
N PRO A 49 3.28 -15.15 -2.80
CA PRO A 49 2.66 -16.33 -2.22
C PRO A 49 2.48 -17.44 -3.26
N PHE A 50 2.80 -18.68 -2.86
CA PHE A 50 2.56 -19.89 -3.64
C PHE A 50 1.69 -20.86 -2.84
N LEU A 51 0.51 -21.20 -3.38
CA LEU A 51 -0.44 -22.13 -2.76
C LEU A 51 -0.02 -23.56 -3.08
N LEU A 52 0.43 -24.31 -2.07
CA LEU A 52 1.09 -25.61 -2.27
C LEU A 52 0.16 -26.68 -2.85
N LYS A 53 -1.08 -26.78 -2.36
CA LYS A 53 -2.09 -27.72 -2.89
C LYS A 53 -2.49 -27.41 -4.32
N GLU A 54 -2.75 -26.13 -4.61
CA GLU A 54 -3.20 -25.69 -5.93
C GLU A 54 -2.05 -25.65 -6.94
N LYS A 55 -0.81 -25.60 -6.46
CA LYS A 55 0.42 -25.41 -7.23
C LYS A 55 0.39 -24.14 -8.09
N LYS A 56 -0.19 -23.08 -7.52
CA LYS A 56 -0.37 -21.79 -8.19
C LYS A 56 0.22 -20.66 -7.37
N TYR A 57 0.75 -19.66 -8.06
CA TYR A 57 1.12 -18.38 -7.48
C TYR A 57 -0.11 -17.51 -7.32
N VAL A 58 -0.15 -16.70 -6.26
CA VAL A 58 -1.07 -15.57 -6.16
C VAL A 58 -0.37 -14.36 -6.78
N LEU A 59 -0.87 -13.92 -7.93
CA LEU A 59 -0.34 -12.79 -8.69
C LEU A 59 -1.34 -11.63 -8.66
N TRP A 60 -0.93 -10.47 -9.19
CA TRP A 60 -1.74 -9.25 -9.14
C TRP A 60 -1.65 -8.44 -10.45
N LYS A 61 -2.70 -7.69 -10.76
CA LYS A 61 -2.64 -6.60 -11.74
C LYS A 61 -3.54 -5.45 -11.34
N CYS A 62 -3.17 -4.24 -11.75
CA CYS A 62 -3.97 -3.05 -11.50
C CYS A 62 -5.11 -2.94 -12.52
N TYR A 63 -6.31 -2.61 -12.04
CA TYR A 63 -7.47 -2.30 -12.89
C TYR A 63 -7.86 -0.82 -12.83
N TRP A 64 -7.03 0.05 -12.25
CA TRP A 64 -7.32 1.48 -12.24
C TRP A 64 -7.33 2.03 -13.69
N PRO A 65 -8.31 2.89 -14.07
CA PRO A 65 -9.34 3.52 -13.22
C PRO A 65 -10.63 2.71 -13.01
N ASP A 66 -10.88 1.63 -13.77
CA ASP A 66 -12.08 0.80 -13.66
C ASP A 66 -12.29 0.23 -12.25
N CYS A 67 -11.20 0.02 -11.50
CA CYS A 67 -11.22 -0.18 -10.06
C CYS A 67 -10.45 0.93 -9.34
N HIS A 68 -11.11 1.56 -8.38
CA HIS A 68 -10.54 2.63 -7.55
C HIS A 68 -10.76 2.40 -6.05
N ASN A 69 -10.95 1.14 -5.62
CA ASN A 69 -11.21 0.80 -4.22
C ASN A 69 -10.07 1.21 -3.27
N CYS A 70 -8.81 1.14 -3.73
CA CYS A 70 -7.66 1.62 -2.95
C CYS A 70 -7.68 3.15 -2.72
N CYS A 71 -8.46 3.90 -3.50
CA CYS A 71 -8.71 5.32 -3.26
C CYS A 71 -9.98 5.56 -2.43
N ASP A 72 -11.00 4.71 -2.59
CA ASP A 72 -12.30 4.86 -1.94
C ASP A 72 -12.34 4.32 -0.51
N ARG A 73 -11.45 3.38 -0.18
CA ARG A 73 -11.39 2.69 1.12
C ARG A 73 -10.04 2.85 1.80
N GLN A 74 -9.40 4.01 1.60
CA GLN A 74 -8.05 4.22 2.08
C GLN A 74 -8.01 4.43 3.59
N GLY A 75 -7.15 3.70 4.29
CA GLY A 75 -6.95 3.85 5.74
C GLY A 75 -6.04 5.00 6.15
N ARG A 76 -4.97 5.27 5.39
CA ARG A 76 -3.98 6.33 5.64
C ARG A 76 -3.30 6.76 4.34
N LEU A 77 -2.81 7.99 4.22
CA LEU A 77 -2.00 8.43 3.06
C LEU A 77 -0.65 8.99 3.53
N PRO A 78 0.29 8.14 3.99
CA PRO A 78 1.61 8.61 4.40
C PRO A 78 2.31 9.38 3.29
N LEU A 79 2.88 10.52 3.66
CA LEU A 79 3.63 11.39 2.77
C LEU A 79 5.12 11.28 3.04
N THR A 80 5.90 11.26 1.98
CA THR A 80 7.33 11.56 2.03
C THR A 80 7.55 13.07 1.98
N SER A 81 8.73 13.54 2.37
CA SER A 81 9.08 14.96 2.25
C SER A 81 9.05 15.48 0.81
N ASP A 82 9.33 14.61 -0.17
CA ASP A 82 9.17 14.95 -1.59
C ASP A 82 7.70 15.14 -1.96
N ASP A 83 6.80 14.32 -1.39
CA ASP A 83 5.36 14.47 -1.61
C ASP A 83 4.85 15.81 -1.03
N LEU A 84 5.38 16.25 0.12
CA LEU A 84 5.01 17.55 0.72
C LEU A 84 5.30 18.72 -0.23
N ILE A 85 6.38 18.64 -0.99
CA ILE A 85 6.77 19.64 -1.99
C ILE A 85 5.93 19.47 -3.25
N THR A 86 5.94 18.27 -3.83
CA THR A 86 5.35 17.97 -5.14
C THR A 86 3.82 18.15 -5.14
N ILE A 87 3.13 17.65 -4.11
CA ILE A 87 1.69 17.84 -3.95
C ILE A 87 1.38 19.30 -3.63
N GLY A 88 2.16 19.93 -2.74
CA GLY A 88 1.99 21.33 -2.38
C GLY A 88 2.01 22.24 -3.61
N GLU A 89 3.01 22.08 -4.48
CA GLU A 89 3.12 22.80 -5.75
C GLU A 89 1.98 22.45 -6.73
N GLY A 90 1.62 21.16 -6.84
CA GLY A 90 0.50 20.69 -7.64
C GLY A 90 -0.83 21.37 -7.24
N MET A 91 -1.05 21.49 -5.93
CA MET A 91 -2.20 22.15 -5.31
C MET A 91 -2.05 23.68 -5.18
N LYS A 92 -1.01 24.26 -5.79
CA LYS A 92 -0.76 25.71 -5.88
C LYS A 92 -0.45 26.41 -4.55
N TYR A 93 0.01 25.68 -3.54
CA TYR A 93 0.56 26.29 -2.33
C TYR A 93 1.88 26.99 -2.63
N GLN A 94 2.05 28.21 -2.12
CA GLN A 94 3.29 28.97 -2.29
C GLN A 94 4.41 28.54 -1.34
N LYS A 95 4.03 27.92 -0.21
CA LYS A 95 4.97 27.45 0.82
C LYS A 95 4.56 26.06 1.28
N THR A 96 5.53 25.15 1.38
CA THR A 96 5.33 23.81 1.93
C THR A 96 4.76 23.84 3.35
N SER A 97 5.13 24.83 4.17
CA SER A 97 4.57 25.00 5.52
C SER A 97 3.05 25.23 5.53
N ASP A 98 2.54 25.95 4.52
CA ASP A 98 1.10 26.23 4.41
C ASP A 98 0.36 24.97 3.93
N PHE A 99 0.96 24.20 3.03
CA PHE A 99 0.44 22.88 2.65
C PHE A 99 0.37 21.95 3.86
N ILE A 100 1.47 21.78 4.59
CA ILE A 100 1.55 20.92 5.79
C ILE A 100 0.44 21.32 6.78
N LYS A 101 0.33 22.60 7.11
CA LYS A 101 -0.66 23.10 8.07
C LYS A 101 -2.10 22.80 7.67
N ASN A 102 -2.43 22.94 6.39
CA ASN A 102 -3.81 22.89 5.92
C ASN A 102 -4.24 21.47 5.50
N GLU A 103 -3.33 20.72 4.88
CA GLU A 103 -3.66 19.51 4.13
C GLU A 103 -3.14 18.21 4.76
N THR A 104 -2.43 18.28 5.88
CA THR A 104 -1.84 17.09 6.51
C THR A 104 -2.28 16.86 7.96
N LEU A 105 -2.13 15.63 8.41
CA LEU A 105 -2.25 15.20 9.81
C LEU A 105 -1.06 14.33 10.20
N THR A 106 -0.54 14.53 11.41
CA THR A 106 0.46 13.63 11.98
C THR A 106 -0.25 12.60 12.84
N ILE A 107 -0.07 11.33 12.51
CA ILE A 107 -0.72 10.19 13.16
C ILE A 107 0.34 9.26 13.72
N THR A 108 0.07 8.70 14.89
CA THR A 108 0.87 7.61 15.47
C THR A 108 0.02 6.36 15.63
N TRP A 109 0.48 5.22 15.13
CA TRP A 109 -0.19 3.94 15.28
C TRP A 109 0.82 2.81 15.50
N SER A 110 0.34 1.67 15.99
CA SER A 110 1.15 0.47 16.18
C SER A 110 0.62 -0.66 15.31
N GLU A 111 1.53 -1.37 14.64
CA GLU A 111 1.21 -2.57 13.88
C GLU A 111 2.01 -3.75 14.40
N ALA A 112 1.38 -4.94 14.39
CA ALA A 112 2.11 -6.16 14.63
C ALA A 112 3.04 -6.41 13.42
N GLY A 113 4.34 -6.41 13.66
CA GLY A 113 5.34 -6.83 12.69
C GLY A 113 5.20 -8.32 12.38
N SER A 114 5.74 -8.71 11.23
CA SER A 114 5.73 -10.09 10.72
C SER A 114 6.36 -11.11 11.68
N THR A 115 7.22 -10.67 12.61
CA THR A 115 7.88 -11.49 13.64
C THR A 115 7.23 -11.43 15.02
N GLY A 116 6.07 -10.78 15.15
CA GLY A 116 5.34 -10.61 16.42
C GLY A 116 5.83 -9.42 17.27
N GLN A 117 6.85 -8.69 16.83
CA GLN A 117 7.25 -7.41 17.44
C GLN A 117 6.31 -6.29 16.99
N SER A 118 5.81 -5.49 17.92
CA SER A 118 4.96 -4.34 17.58
C SER A 118 5.82 -3.18 17.10
N THR A 119 5.59 -2.70 15.89
CA THR A 119 6.23 -1.49 15.37
C THR A 119 5.30 -0.31 15.58
N THR A 120 5.75 0.72 16.29
CA THR A 120 5.03 1.99 16.44
C THR A 120 5.58 3.01 15.46
N MET A 121 4.71 3.54 14.61
CA MET A 121 5.04 4.49 13.56
C MET A 121 4.33 5.81 13.80
N THR A 122 5.03 6.91 13.60
CA THR A 122 4.46 8.25 13.47
C THR A 122 4.73 8.74 12.06
N THR A 123 3.71 9.12 11.30
CA THR A 123 3.90 9.69 9.95
C THR A 123 3.05 10.94 9.75
N ILE A 124 3.54 11.82 8.89
CA ILE A 124 2.74 12.88 8.28
C ILE A 124 1.90 12.26 7.14
N ASN A 125 0.61 12.54 7.11
CA ASN A 125 -0.36 11.95 6.18
C ASN A 125 -1.12 13.04 5.44
N LEU A 126 -1.46 12.82 4.17
CA LEU A 126 -2.40 13.65 3.44
C LEU A 126 -3.81 13.42 3.95
N LYS A 127 -4.54 14.50 4.19
CA LYS A 127 -5.97 14.43 4.49
C LYS A 127 -6.76 13.89 3.29
N ARG A 128 -7.42 12.75 3.53
CA ARG A 128 -8.40 12.08 2.67
C ARG A 128 -9.70 12.88 2.60
N LYS A 129 -10.11 13.62 3.64
CA LYS A 129 -11.22 14.60 3.61
C LYS A 129 -10.83 15.94 4.23
N LYS A 130 -11.51 17.05 3.89
CA LYS A 130 -11.06 18.41 4.28
C LYS A 130 -11.00 18.63 5.79
N ASP A 131 -11.94 18.05 6.51
CA ASP A 131 -12.15 18.14 7.95
C ASP A 131 -11.67 16.88 8.69
N GLU A 132 -10.77 16.10 8.09
CA GLU A 132 -10.22 14.91 8.73
C GLU A 132 -9.52 15.23 10.04
N THR A 133 -9.71 14.37 11.04
CA THR A 133 -9.13 14.47 12.37
C THR A 133 -8.38 13.20 12.77
N PRO A 134 -7.57 13.20 13.84
CA PRO A 134 -6.89 11.99 14.31
C PRO A 134 -7.82 10.83 14.66
N GLU A 135 -9.08 11.09 15.02
CA GLU A 135 -10.09 10.07 15.33
C GLU A 135 -10.54 9.27 14.09
N ASP A 136 -10.32 9.82 12.89
CA ASP A 136 -10.60 9.16 11.62
C ASP A 136 -9.51 8.16 11.19
N ASP A 137 -8.39 8.11 11.94
CA ASP A 137 -7.23 7.31 11.59
C ASP A 137 -7.54 5.82 11.42
N GLY A 138 -7.02 5.22 10.35
CA GLY A 138 -7.18 3.80 10.05
C GLY A 138 -8.59 3.36 9.63
N THR A 139 -9.58 4.24 9.68
CA THR A 139 -10.93 3.97 9.16
C THR A 139 -10.97 4.09 7.63
N HIS A 140 -11.91 3.42 6.96
CA HIS A 140 -12.08 3.58 5.51
C HIS A 140 -12.69 4.94 5.18
N ILE A 141 -11.95 5.77 4.44
CA ILE A 141 -12.41 7.08 3.97
C ILE A 141 -12.11 7.20 2.49
N SER A 142 -13.12 7.63 1.73
CA SER A 142 -12.97 7.96 0.33
C SER A 142 -12.09 9.19 0.16
N CYS A 143 -11.07 9.08 -0.69
CA CYS A 143 -10.14 10.16 -0.96
C CYS A 143 -10.85 11.30 -1.71
N ARG A 144 -10.83 12.52 -1.16
CA ARG A 144 -11.44 13.72 -1.75
C ARG A 144 -10.89 14.13 -3.13
N PHE A 145 -9.80 13.50 -3.57
CA PHE A 145 -9.21 13.73 -4.88
C PHE A 145 -9.69 12.74 -5.93
N LEU A 146 -10.42 11.70 -5.51
CA LEU A 146 -11.09 10.74 -6.39
C LEU A 146 -12.33 11.41 -6.99
N ASP A 147 -12.45 11.39 -8.32
CA ASP A 147 -13.65 11.83 -9.02
C ASP A 147 -14.67 10.68 -9.21
N GLU A 148 -15.84 11.02 -9.76
CA GLU A 148 -16.93 10.05 -9.97
C GLU A 148 -16.60 8.97 -11.01
N GLU A 149 -15.57 9.17 -11.84
CA GLU A 149 -15.11 8.24 -12.88
C GLU A 149 -13.92 7.39 -12.42
N GLY A 150 -13.47 7.53 -11.17
CA GLY A 150 -12.32 6.81 -10.61
C GLY A 150 -10.96 7.49 -10.85
N GLY A 151 -10.96 8.66 -11.48
CA GLY A 151 -9.78 9.48 -11.73
C GLY A 151 -9.26 10.18 -10.47
N CYS A 152 -7.97 10.53 -10.49
CA CYS A 152 -7.32 11.26 -9.39
C CYS A 152 -6.99 12.68 -9.84
N SER A 153 -7.68 13.67 -9.26
CA SER A 153 -7.54 15.10 -9.61
C SER A 153 -6.15 15.70 -9.33
N ILE A 154 -5.32 15.04 -8.53
CA ILE A 154 -3.92 15.44 -8.28
C ILE A 154 -2.91 14.57 -9.02
N HIS A 155 -3.34 13.69 -9.92
CA HIS A 155 -2.42 12.97 -10.80
C HIS A 155 -1.75 13.95 -11.79
N PRO A 156 -0.43 13.83 -12.06
CA PRO A 156 0.50 12.78 -11.59
C PRO A 156 1.20 13.08 -10.25
N SER A 157 0.88 14.18 -9.59
CA SER A 157 1.47 14.59 -8.31
C SER A 157 0.95 13.82 -7.08
N ARG A 158 0.19 12.72 -7.25
CA ARG A 158 -0.39 11.97 -6.12
C ARG A 158 0.69 11.38 -5.20
N PRO A 159 0.39 11.11 -3.92
CA PRO A 159 1.36 10.56 -2.97
C PRO A 159 2.09 9.32 -3.49
N GLY A 160 3.40 9.22 -3.21
CA GLY A 160 4.21 8.04 -3.54
C GLY A 160 3.59 6.72 -3.06
N VAL A 161 2.99 6.72 -1.87
CA VAL A 161 2.33 5.53 -1.30
C VAL A 161 1.16 5.03 -2.16
N CYS A 162 0.48 5.91 -2.91
CA CYS A 162 -0.60 5.50 -3.81
C CYS A 162 -0.09 4.65 -4.98
N TYR A 163 1.18 4.78 -5.36
CA TYR A 163 1.80 3.97 -6.40
C TYR A 163 2.27 2.61 -5.89
N LEU A 164 2.35 2.41 -4.57
CA LEU A 164 2.80 1.14 -4.01
C LEU A 164 1.72 0.07 -4.00
N TYR A 165 0.45 0.45 -3.99
CA TYR A 165 -0.63 -0.53 -3.85
C TYR A 165 -0.51 -1.63 -4.94
N PRO A 166 -0.58 -2.92 -4.57
CA PRO A 166 -0.97 -3.49 -3.29
C PRO A 166 0.23 -3.97 -2.45
N PHE A 167 1.42 -3.45 -2.66
CA PHE A 167 2.60 -3.87 -1.90
C PHE A 167 2.65 -3.20 -0.53
N SER A 168 2.85 -4.02 0.50
CA SER A 168 3.46 -3.60 1.76
C SER A 168 4.97 -3.77 1.66
N THR A 169 5.74 -2.83 2.21
CA THR A 169 7.19 -2.77 2.01
C THR A 169 7.93 -2.53 3.32
N TRP A 170 9.09 -3.15 3.49
CA TRP A 170 9.95 -2.94 4.65
C TRP A 170 11.43 -2.98 4.27
N LEU A 171 12.28 -2.51 5.19
CA LEU A 171 13.73 -2.60 5.09
C LEU A 171 14.24 -3.71 6.00
N GLU A 172 15.08 -4.58 5.46
CA GLU A 172 15.79 -5.61 6.22
C GLU A 172 17.31 -5.46 6.02
N SER A 173 18.09 -5.80 7.05
CA SER A 173 19.55 -5.78 6.98
C SER A 173 20.06 -7.13 6.46
N GLU A 174 20.50 -7.17 5.22
CA GLU A 174 21.13 -8.34 4.61
C GLU A 174 22.65 -8.14 4.54
N LYS A 175 23.40 -8.86 5.38
CA LYS A 175 24.87 -8.80 5.44
C LYS A 175 25.40 -7.36 5.60
N GLY A 176 24.70 -6.53 6.38
CA GLY A 176 25.06 -5.15 6.64
C GLY A 176 24.62 -4.15 5.57
N ASN A 177 23.92 -4.59 4.52
CA ASN A 177 23.29 -3.72 3.54
C ASN A 177 21.77 -3.70 3.74
N ALA A 178 21.17 -2.50 3.70
CA ALA A 178 19.72 -2.38 3.68
C ALA A 178 19.17 -2.93 2.36
N ARG A 179 18.25 -3.89 2.43
CA ARG A 179 17.49 -4.43 1.31
C ARG A 179 16.04 -4.00 1.47
N VAL A 180 15.42 -3.59 0.38
CA VAL A 180 13.97 -3.33 0.35
C VAL A 180 13.27 -4.64 0.03
N HIS A 181 12.27 -4.96 0.83
CA HIS A 181 11.40 -6.11 0.64
C HIS A 181 9.98 -5.63 0.38
N ALA A 182 9.24 -6.40 -0.42
CA ALA A 182 7.84 -6.13 -0.72
C ALA A 182 7.03 -7.43 -0.75
N SER A 183 5.83 -7.39 -0.21
CA SER A 183 4.85 -8.47 -0.29
C SER A 183 3.47 -7.89 -0.54
N PHE A 184 2.55 -8.69 -1.07
CA PHE A 184 1.18 -8.27 -1.23
C PHE A 184 0.49 -8.06 0.11
N GLN A 185 -0.29 -6.98 0.21
CA GLN A 185 -1.25 -6.78 1.28
C GLN A 185 -2.62 -7.29 0.81
N PHE A 186 -3.17 -8.25 1.52
CA PHE A 186 -4.49 -8.82 1.24
C PHE A 186 -5.52 -8.13 2.13
N THR A 187 -6.25 -7.18 1.55
CA THR A 187 -7.24 -6.37 2.26
C THR A 187 -8.67 -6.77 1.97
N GLY A 188 -8.90 -7.62 0.96
CA GLY A 188 -10.23 -7.90 0.45
C GLY A 188 -10.83 -6.80 -0.44
N ASP A 189 -10.10 -5.72 -0.72
CA ASP A 189 -10.61 -4.59 -1.52
C ASP A 189 -10.15 -4.62 -2.99
N CYS A 190 -9.17 -5.45 -3.33
CA CYS A 190 -8.59 -5.51 -4.67
C CYS A 190 -9.13 -6.69 -5.47
N PRO A 191 -9.80 -6.47 -6.61
CA PRO A 191 -10.19 -7.56 -7.51
C PRO A 191 -9.04 -8.01 -8.41
N GLY A 192 -7.87 -7.35 -8.31
CA GLY A 192 -6.72 -7.55 -9.18
C GLY A 192 -5.93 -8.84 -8.91
N PHE A 193 -6.20 -9.54 -7.81
CA PHE A 193 -5.53 -10.80 -7.49
C PHE A 193 -6.06 -11.95 -8.34
N TYR A 194 -5.16 -12.80 -8.82
CA TYR A 194 -5.49 -13.97 -9.63
C TYR A 194 -4.50 -15.12 -9.38
N LEU A 195 -4.87 -16.35 -9.73
CA LEU A 195 -4.02 -17.53 -9.62
C LEU A 195 -3.37 -17.88 -10.95
N GLU A 196 -2.09 -18.26 -10.93
CA GLU A 196 -1.35 -18.60 -12.14
C GLU A 196 -0.30 -19.69 -11.90
N ASP A 197 0.04 -20.46 -12.94
CA ASP A 197 0.98 -21.58 -12.84
C ASP A 197 2.45 -21.11 -12.79
N THR A 198 2.73 -19.91 -13.30
CA THR A 198 4.09 -19.33 -13.37
C THR A 198 4.07 -17.86 -13.00
N ILE A 199 5.20 -17.32 -12.56
CA ILE A 199 5.36 -15.88 -12.26
C ILE A 199 5.53 -15.02 -13.53
N ASP A 200 5.60 -15.62 -14.71
CA ASP A 200 5.96 -14.94 -15.95
C ASP A 200 5.08 -13.73 -16.26
N PRO A 201 3.75 -13.76 -16.07
CA PRO A 201 2.89 -12.60 -16.29
C PRO A 201 3.21 -11.39 -15.39
N MET A 202 3.90 -11.60 -14.27
CA MET A 202 4.29 -10.52 -13.35
C MET A 202 5.62 -9.86 -13.70
N LYS A 203 6.41 -10.37 -14.66
CA LYS A 203 7.78 -9.89 -14.89
C LYS A 203 7.86 -8.39 -15.15
N GLU A 204 7.01 -7.86 -16.03
CA GLU A 204 6.99 -6.43 -16.37
C GLU A 204 6.52 -5.58 -15.18
N ILE A 205 5.48 -6.02 -14.48
CA ILE A 205 4.96 -5.35 -13.28
C ILE A 205 6.02 -5.30 -12.19
N LEU A 206 6.72 -6.41 -11.93
CA LEU A 206 7.78 -6.44 -10.92
C LEU A 206 8.98 -5.58 -11.31
N ASP A 207 9.33 -5.49 -12.60
CA ASP A 207 10.40 -4.59 -13.05
C ASP A 207 10.05 -3.13 -12.85
N GLU A 208 8.83 -2.72 -13.23
CA GLU A 208 8.32 -1.36 -13.01
C GLU A 208 8.24 -1.03 -11.51
N TYR A 209 7.58 -1.90 -10.73
CA TYR A 209 7.39 -1.68 -9.30
C TYR A 209 8.70 -1.76 -8.52
N SER A 210 9.75 -2.43 -9.02
CA SER A 210 11.03 -2.46 -8.32
C SER A 210 11.65 -1.07 -8.15
N ASP A 211 11.46 -0.18 -9.12
CA ASP A 211 11.95 1.20 -9.02
C ASP A 211 11.03 2.04 -8.11
N ILE A 212 9.71 1.91 -8.25
CA ILE A 212 8.70 2.62 -7.43
C ILE A 212 8.87 2.28 -5.95
N VAL A 213 8.91 0.99 -5.63
CA VAL A 213 9.04 0.47 -4.26
C VAL A 213 10.35 0.91 -3.64
N TYR A 214 11.46 0.79 -4.38
CA TYR A 214 12.76 1.19 -3.87
C TYR A 214 12.82 2.69 -3.58
N ASP A 215 12.42 3.51 -4.55
CA ASP A 215 12.44 4.97 -4.45
C ASP A 215 11.57 5.47 -3.28
N TYR A 216 10.34 4.96 -3.16
CA TYR A 216 9.48 5.30 -2.03
C TYR A 216 10.12 4.95 -0.69
N ASN A 217 10.73 3.77 -0.54
CA ASN A 217 11.35 3.37 0.72
C ASN A 217 12.54 4.26 1.09
N MET A 218 13.35 4.67 0.11
CA MET A 218 14.46 5.60 0.34
C MET A 218 13.95 7.00 0.75
N LYS A 219 12.93 7.52 0.06
CA LYS A 219 12.28 8.80 0.39
C LYS A 219 11.60 8.77 1.75
N SER A 220 10.92 7.68 2.09
CA SER A 220 10.31 7.45 3.40
C SER A 220 11.37 7.44 4.50
N ASN A 221 12.49 6.73 4.32
CA ASN A 221 13.58 6.74 5.30
C ASN A 221 14.18 8.14 5.50
N ARG A 222 14.35 8.92 4.42
CA ARG A 222 14.81 10.31 4.49
C ARG A 222 13.82 11.20 5.25
N THR A 223 12.53 11.03 4.99
CA THR A 223 11.43 11.75 5.66
C THR A 223 11.49 11.58 7.18
N LEU A 224 11.82 10.38 7.66
CA LEU A 224 12.04 10.12 9.09
C LEU A 224 13.25 10.90 9.64
N ARG A 225 14.36 10.94 8.90
CA ARG A 225 15.58 11.69 9.31
C ARG A 225 15.38 13.20 9.33
N GLU A 226 14.48 13.70 8.49
CA GLU A 226 14.10 15.12 8.42
C GLU A 226 13.08 15.51 9.52
N GLY A 227 12.63 14.56 10.34
CA GLY A 227 11.75 14.83 11.48
C GLY A 227 10.27 14.88 11.14
N PHE A 228 9.86 14.43 9.95
CA PHE A 228 8.46 14.33 9.54
C PHE A 228 7.80 12.99 9.92
N GLY A 229 8.49 12.16 10.72
CA GLY A 229 7.96 10.93 11.26
C GLY A 229 8.95 10.24 12.20
N SER A 230 8.54 9.10 12.76
CA SER A 230 9.40 8.23 13.54
C SER A 230 8.94 6.77 13.43
N VAL A 231 9.86 5.83 13.65
CA VAL A 231 9.56 4.40 13.73
C VAL A 231 10.28 3.84 14.95
N ASN A 232 9.55 3.13 15.80
CA ASN A 232 10.06 2.46 17.00
C ASN A 232 9.66 0.98 16.95
N PHE A 233 10.59 0.09 17.33
CA PHE A 233 10.42 -1.37 17.34
C PHE A 233 10.37 -1.91 18.76
#